data_AF-A0A1K2IBC0-F1
#
_entry.id   AF-A0A1K2IBC0-F1
#
_cell.length_a   1.000
_cell.length_b   1.000
_cell.length_c   1.000
_cell.angle_alpha   90.00
_cell.angle_beta   90.00
_cell.angle_gamma   90.00
#
_symmetry.space_group_name_H-M   'P 1'
#
loop_
_entity.id
_entity.type
_entity.pdbx_description
1 polymer ?
#
loop_
_entity_poly.entity_id
_entity_poly.type
_entity_poly.pdbx_seq_one_letter_code
_entity_poly.pdbx_strand_id
1 'polypeptide(L)' 'MILLFLLFILVINVGLAYLAMKYLRIYTKNTKYSAVLDASVFLISLVILMAITLFILINTVTIGR' A
#
# COMPACT_ATOMS: atom_id res chain seq x y z
N MET A 1 10.35 14.95 14.92
CA MET A 1 10.66 13.50 14.78
C MET A 1 9.45 12.67 14.35
N ILE A 2 8.30 12.78 15.01
CA ILE A 2 7.08 12.02 14.67
C ILE A 2 6.63 12.20 13.21
N LEU A 3 6.69 13.42 12.67
CA LEU A 3 6.34 13.70 11.27
C LEU A 3 7.20 12.92 10.27
N LEU A 4 8.51 12.84 10.51
CA LEU A 4 9.45 12.10 9.64
C LEU A 4 9.18 10.59 9.68
N PHE A 5 8.79 10.07 10.85
CA PHE A 5 8.40 8.67 11.00
C PHE A 5 7.13 8.33 10.22
N LEU A 6 6.11 9.21 10.28
CA LEU A 6 4.88 9.03 9.49
C LEU A 6 5.15 9.12 7.98
N LEU A 7 5.99 10.04 7.54
CA LEU A 7 6.41 10.15 6.13
C LEU A 7 7.17 8.91 5.67
N PHE A 8 8.04 8.35 6.51
CA PHE A 8 8.77 7.12 6.19
C PHE A 8 7.84 5.93 5.97
N ILE A 9 6.85 5.74 6.87
CA ILE A 9 5.83 4.70 6.73
C ILE A 9 5.01 4.91 5.45
N LEU A 10 4.63 6.15 5.16
CA LEU A 10 3.87 6.49 3.95
C LEU A 10 4.65 6.13 2.69
N VAL A 11 5.95 6.47 2.63
CA VAL A 11 6.82 6.15 1.49
C VAL A 11 6.94 4.64 1.28
N ILE A 12 7.09 3.85 2.36
CA ILE A 12 7.13 2.39 2.27
C ILE A 12 5.82 1.83 1.70
N ASN A 13 4.68 2.28 2.24
CA ASN A 13 3.37 1.80 1.80
C ASN A 13 3.08 2.17 0.34
N VAL A 14 3.42 3.38 -0.09
CA VAL A 14 3.31 3.80 -1.49
C VAL A 14 4.23 2.96 -2.40
N GLY A 15 5.46 2.70 -1.97
CA GLY A 15 6.40 1.85 -2.72
C GLY A 15 5.91 0.41 -2.89
N LEU A 16 5.37 -0.18 -1.84
CA LEU A 16 4.78 -1.53 -1.87
C LEU A 16 3.51 -1.58 -2.74
N ALA A 17 2.62 -0.58 -2.63
CA ALA A 17 1.43 -0.47 -3.48
C ALA A 17 1.80 -0.33 -4.96
N TYR A 18 2.85 0.45 -5.27
CA TYR A 18 3.37 0.58 -6.63
C TYR A 18 3.97 -0.73 -7.16
N LEU A 19 4.70 -1.48 -6.33
CA LEU A 19 5.18 -2.83 -6.68
C LEU A 19 4.01 -3.75 -7.01
N ALA A 20 2.98 -3.80 -6.17
CA ALA A 20 1.78 -4.61 -6.41
C ALA A 20 1.09 -4.24 -7.74
N MET A 21 0.90 -2.94 -8.00
CA MET A 21 0.40 -2.45 -9.28
C MET A 21 1.27 -2.93 -10.44
N LYS A 22 2.60 -2.80 -10.34
CA LYS A 22 3.54 -3.19 -11.40
C LYS A 22 3.48 -4.70 -11.71
N TYR A 23 3.33 -5.55 -10.69
CA TYR A 23 3.15 -6.99 -10.88
C TYR A 23 1.82 -7.32 -11.58
N LEU A 24 0.73 -6.67 -11.16
CA LEU A 24 -0.60 -6.88 -11.74
C LEU A 24 -0.72 -6.30 -13.15
N ARG A 25 0.05 -5.25 -13.47
CA ARG A 25 0.12 -4.64 -14.80
C ARG A 25 0.50 -5.62 -15.91
N ILE A 26 1.24 -6.68 -15.59
CA ILE A 26 1.58 -7.75 -16.54
C ILE A 26 0.30 -8.41 -17.10
N TYR A 27 -0.74 -8.53 -16.27
CA TYR A 27 -2.01 -9.16 -16.64
C TYR A 27 -2.99 -8.18 -17.30
N THR A 28 -2.92 -6.89 -16.98
CA THR A 28 -3.85 -5.86 -17.48
C THR A 28 -3.34 -5.09 -18.70
N LYS A 29 -2.11 -5.33 -19.16
CA LYS A 29 -1.43 -4.56 -20.22
C LYS A 29 -2.18 -4.48 -21.55
N ASN A 30 -2.99 -5.49 -21.90
CA ASN A 30 -3.70 -5.57 -23.18
C ASN A 30 -5.14 -5.01 -23.14
N THR A 31 -5.56 -4.44 -22.00
CA THR A 31 -6.92 -3.90 -21.86
C THR A 31 -6.97 -2.41 -22.18
N LYS A 32 -8.05 -1.96 -22.85
CA LYS A 32 -8.33 -0.53 -23.08
C LYS A 32 -8.43 0.27 -21.78
N TYR A 33 -8.72 -0.40 -20.67
CA TYR A 33 -8.87 0.18 -19.32
C TYR A 33 -7.65 -0.04 -18.42
N SER A 34 -6.48 -0.37 -19.00
CA SER A 34 -5.26 -0.65 -18.25
C SER A 34 -4.88 0.46 -17.26
N ALA A 35 -5.05 1.73 -17.63
CA ALA A 35 -4.79 2.86 -16.72
C ALA A 35 -5.75 2.91 -15.52
N VAL A 36 -7.05 2.62 -15.73
CA VAL A 36 -8.06 2.62 -14.66
C VAL A 36 -7.84 1.43 -13.74
N LEU A 37 -7.48 0.27 -14.29
CA LEU A 37 -7.15 -0.92 -13.52
C LEU A 37 -5.87 -0.73 -12.71
N ASP A 38 -4.82 -0.14 -13.30
CA ASP A 38 -3.58 0.20 -12.60
C ASP A 38 -3.86 1.13 -11.41
N ALA A 39 -4.67 2.19 -11.60
CA ALA A 39 -5.06 3.10 -10.53
C ALA A 39 -5.91 2.41 -9.44
N SER A 40 -6.84 1.55 -9.84
CA SER A 40 -7.70 0.80 -8.91
C SER A 40 -6.88 -0.17 -8.06
N VAL A 41 -5.98 -0.92 -8.69
CA VAL A 41 -5.06 -1.84 -8.01
C VAL A 41 -4.17 -1.08 -7.04
N PHE A 42 -3.63 0.08 -7.45
CA PHE A 42 -2.82 0.91 -6.57
C PHE A 42 -3.60 1.37 -5.34
N LEU A 43 -4.80 1.93 -5.53
CA LEU A 43 -5.64 2.42 -4.42
C LEU A 43 -6.04 1.30 -3.46
N ILE A 44 -6.49 0.16 -3.99
CA ILE A 44 -6.85 -1.01 -3.17
C ILE A 44 -5.63 -1.49 -2.38
N SER A 45 -4.48 -1.64 -3.04
CA SER A 45 -3.25 -2.10 -2.38
C SER A 45 -2.79 -1.14 -1.28
N LEU A 46 -2.89 0.17 -1.53
CA LEU A 46 -2.55 1.21 -0.56
C LEU A 46 -3.44 1.11 0.69
N VAL A 47 -4.75 0.98 0.51
CA VAL A 47 -5.72 0.87 1.62
C VAL A 47 -5.46 -0.38 2.46
N ILE A 48 -5.20 -1.52 1.80
CA ILE A 48 -4.87 -2.79 2.49
C ILE A 48 -3.59 -2.63 3.31
N LEU A 49 -2.52 -2.05 2.73
CA LEU A 49 -1.25 -1.84 3.42
C LEU A 49 -1.38 -0.89 4.62
N MET A 50 -2.18 0.17 4.49
CA MET A 50 -2.48 1.06 5.62
C MET A 50 -3.23 0.32 6.74
N ALA A 51 -4.22 -0.51 6.39
CA ALA A 51 -4.96 -1.32 7.37
C ALA A 51 -4.04 -2.32 8.08
N ILE A 52 -3.15 -3.00 7.35
CA ILE A 52 -2.14 -3.91 7.93
C ILE A 52 -1.21 -3.14 8.87
N THR A 53 -0.73 -1.97 8.45
CA THR A 53 0.17 -1.13 9.27
C THR A 53 -0.51 -0.74 10.59
N LEU A 54 -1.77 -0.30 10.53
CA LEU A 54 -2.59 0.01 11.70
C LEU A 54 -2.81 -1.21 12.59
N PHE A 55 -3.12 -2.37 11.99
CA PHE A 55 -3.30 -3.62 12.72
C PHE A 55 -2.03 -4.03 13.47
N ILE A 56 -0.87 -3.98 12.83
CA ILE A 56 0.43 -4.26 13.46
C ILE A 56 0.67 -3.27 14.60
N LEU A 57 0.47 -1.98 14.37
CA LEU A 57 0.66 -0.95 15.40
C LEU A 57 -0.20 -1.22 16.65
N ILE A 58 -1.48 -1.54 16.46
CA ILE A 58 -2.41 -1.86 17.56
C ILE A 58 -1.95 -3.11 18.31
N ASN A 59 -1.60 -4.18 17.60
CA ASN A 59 -1.18 -5.43 18.23
C ASN A 59 0.17 -5.28 18.95
N THR A 60 1.14 -4.58 18.37
CA THR A 60 2.44 -4.30 19.00
C THR A 60 2.28 -3.48 20.28
N VAL A 61 1.41 -2.48 20.29
CA VAL A 61 1.10 -1.68 21.50
C VAL A 61 0.36 -2.52 22.54
N THR A 62 -0.49 -3.45 22.13
CA THR A 62 -1.26 -4.32 23.04
C THR A 62 -0.40 -5.41 23.68
N ILE A 63 0.53 -6.01 22.92
CA ILE A 63 1.45 -7.06 23.40
C ILE A 63 2.56 -6.47 24.29
N GLY A 64 2.90 -5.19 24.11
CA GLY A 64 3.89 -4.49 24.94
C GLY A 64 3.37 -3.96 26.29
N ARG A 65 2.10 -4.23 26.63
CA ARG A 65 1.45 -3.88 27.90
C ARG A 65 1.28 -5.12 28.77
#